data_AF-A0A943L607-F1
#
_entry.id   AF-A0A943L607-F1
#
_cell.length_a   1.000
_cell.length_b   1.000
_cell.length_c   1.000
_cell.angle_alpha   90.00
_cell.angle_beta   90.00
_cell.angle_gamma   90.00
#
_symmetry.space_group_name_H-M   'P 1'
#
loop_
_entity.id
_entity.type
_entity.pdbx_description
1 polymer ?
#
loop_
_entity_poly.entity_id
_entity_poly.type
_entity_poly.pdbx_seq_one_letter_code
_entity_poly.pdbx_strand_id
1 'polypeptide(L)'
;SYDELVIFAGACQSCYECMLDAGANFASSPNRVLIHCLDPVLVCEKIAYTRIDKVVSITEVIDNTITGIKGIGGLQTRGKYREGYPRSPYI
;
A
#
# COMPACT_ATOMS: atom_id res chain seq x y z
N SER A 1 -3.95 -16.24 0.46
CA SER A 1 -3.64 -15.61 1.76
C SER A 1 -3.59 -14.08 1.58
N TYR A 2 -4.03 -13.25 2.55
CA TYR A 2 -4.00 -11.76 2.45
C TYR A 2 -2.58 -11.18 2.20
N ASP A 3 -1.54 -11.94 2.53
CA ASP A 3 -0.15 -11.55 2.33
C ASP A 3 0.42 -11.98 0.96
N GLU A 4 -0.32 -12.68 0.12
CA GLU A 4 0.17 -13.05 -1.23
C GLU A 4 -0.02 -11.91 -2.23
N LEU A 5 -1.19 -11.27 -2.19
CA LEU A 5 -1.56 -10.16 -3.05
C LEU A 5 -1.91 -8.96 -2.18
N VAL A 6 -1.27 -7.82 -2.47
CA VAL A 6 -1.60 -6.55 -1.83
C VAL A 6 -2.45 -5.75 -2.79
N ILE A 7 -3.63 -5.35 -2.32
CA ILE A 7 -4.59 -4.59 -3.11
C ILE A 7 -4.64 -3.17 -2.55
N PHE A 8 -4.32 -2.20 -3.42
CA PHE A 8 -4.71 -0.80 -3.23
C PHE A 8 -5.96 -0.54 -4.05
N ALA A 9 -7.01 0.00 -3.44
CA ALA A 9 -8.28 0.27 -4.10
C ALA A 9 -8.73 1.74 -3.97
N GLY A 10 -9.39 2.23 -5.01
CA GLY A 10 -10.05 3.54 -5.00
C GLY A 10 -9.30 4.66 -5.75
N ALA A 11 -9.96 5.81 -5.78
CA ALA A 11 -9.51 7.07 -6.34
C ALA A 11 -10.02 8.23 -5.46
N CYS A 12 -10.20 9.42 -6.02
CA CYS A 12 -10.80 10.54 -5.31
C CYS A 12 -12.19 10.20 -4.76
N GLN A 13 -12.47 10.60 -3.52
CA GLN A 13 -13.78 10.52 -2.85
C GLN A 13 -14.42 9.11 -2.79
N SER A 14 -13.63 8.06 -2.86
CA SER A 14 -14.11 6.67 -2.86
C SER A 14 -14.75 6.26 -1.53
N CYS A 15 -15.57 5.20 -1.52
CA CYS A 15 -16.05 4.58 -0.27
C CYS A 15 -14.92 3.76 0.36
N TYR A 16 -14.05 4.43 1.11
CA TYR A 16 -12.90 3.85 1.78
C TYR A 16 -13.26 2.59 2.58
N GLU A 17 -14.30 2.68 3.40
CA GLU A 17 -14.75 1.63 4.30
C GLU A 17 -15.21 0.40 3.52
N CYS A 18 -16.05 0.60 2.51
CA CYS A 18 -16.57 -0.47 1.66
C CYS A 18 -15.43 -1.26 0.98
N MET A 19 -14.37 -0.58 0.56
CA MET A 19 -13.25 -1.21 -0.14
C MET A 19 -12.39 -2.05 0.82
N LEU A 20 -12.16 -1.57 2.04
CA LEU A 20 -11.49 -2.37 3.06
C LEU A 20 -12.33 -3.58 3.47
N ASP A 21 -13.63 -3.41 3.67
CA ASP A 21 -14.55 -4.51 3.99
C ASP A 21 -14.63 -5.55 2.85
N ALA A 22 -14.49 -5.11 1.60
CA ALA A 22 -14.39 -5.99 0.44
C ALA A 22 -13.05 -6.74 0.33
N GLY A 23 -12.08 -6.43 1.21
CA GLY A 23 -10.81 -7.13 1.31
C GLY A 23 -9.61 -6.40 0.71
N ALA A 24 -9.71 -5.10 0.41
CA ALA A 24 -8.52 -4.32 0.05
C ALA A 24 -7.57 -4.16 1.25
N ASN A 25 -6.26 -4.17 0.99
CA ASN A 25 -5.25 -3.92 2.01
C ASN A 25 -5.13 -2.42 2.29
N PHE A 26 -5.20 -1.61 1.23
CA PHE A 26 -5.15 -0.15 1.29
C PHE A 26 -6.28 0.43 0.46
N ALA A 27 -6.78 1.59 0.89
CA ALA A 27 -7.83 2.29 0.20
C ALA A 27 -7.62 3.81 0.25
N SER A 28 -8.17 4.51 -0.75
CA SER A 28 -8.12 5.96 -0.82
C SER A 28 -9.36 6.64 -0.22
N SER A 29 -9.15 7.91 0.11
CA SER A 29 -10.09 8.91 0.59
C SER A 29 -10.92 8.54 1.82
N PRO A 30 -10.30 8.21 2.98
CA PRO A 30 -11.02 8.07 4.25
C PRO A 30 -11.94 9.26 4.56
N ASN A 31 -11.46 10.49 4.28
CA ASN A 31 -12.23 11.71 4.49
C ASN A 31 -12.99 12.17 3.24
N ARG A 32 -13.14 11.30 2.23
CA ARG A 32 -13.82 11.59 0.94
C ARG A 32 -13.29 12.85 0.24
N VAL A 33 -11.97 13.03 0.28
CA VAL A 33 -11.24 14.13 -0.36
C VAL A 33 -10.67 13.75 -1.72
N LEU A 34 -10.23 14.74 -2.49
CA LEU A 34 -9.39 14.53 -3.66
C LEU A 34 -8.00 14.07 -3.18
N ILE A 35 -7.48 12.99 -3.77
CA ILE A 35 -6.13 12.49 -3.49
C ILE A 35 -5.18 12.86 -4.62
N HIS A 36 -3.90 12.94 -4.30
CA HIS A 36 -2.87 13.16 -5.30
C HIS A 36 -2.69 11.87 -6.14
N CYS A 37 -2.45 12.03 -7.44
CA CYS A 37 -2.31 10.90 -8.36
C CYS A 37 -1.12 9.98 -8.04
N LEU A 38 -0.09 10.50 -7.36
CA LEU A 38 1.08 9.73 -6.93
C LEU A 38 0.87 8.99 -5.61
N ASP A 39 -0.15 9.31 -4.82
CA ASP A 39 -0.34 8.68 -3.50
C ASP A 39 -0.44 7.14 -3.59
N PRO A 40 -1.23 6.56 -4.52
CA PRO A 40 -1.26 5.11 -4.70
C PRO A 40 0.10 4.51 -5.08
N VAL A 41 0.90 5.24 -5.87
CA VAL A 41 2.21 4.79 -6.33
C VAL A 41 3.20 4.74 -5.16
N LEU A 42 3.20 5.76 -4.31
CA LEU A 42 4.08 5.86 -3.13
C LEU A 42 3.79 4.75 -2.11
N VAL A 43 2.51 4.41 -1.93
CA VAL A 43 2.10 3.26 -1.09
C VAL A 43 2.65 1.95 -1.67
N CYS A 44 2.43 1.70 -2.97
CA CYS A 44 2.90 0.50 -3.64
C CYS A 44 4.43 0.37 -3.62
N GLU A 45 5.15 1.46 -3.86
CA GLU A 45 6.61 1.52 -3.81
C GLU A 45 7.14 1.08 -2.44
N LYS A 46 6.63 1.70 -1.36
CA LYS A 46 7.07 1.39 0.01
C LYS A 46 6.85 -0.08 0.36
N ILE A 47 5.74 -0.68 -0.08
CA ILE A 47 5.43 -2.10 0.13
C ILE A 47 6.34 -2.99 -0.71
N ALA A 48 6.56 -2.63 -1.98
CA ALA A 48 7.39 -3.39 -2.91
C ALA A 48 8.85 -3.46 -2.48
N TYR A 49 9.40 -2.38 -1.90
CA TYR A 49 10.78 -2.31 -1.42
C TYR A 49 10.98 -2.68 0.04
N THR A 50 9.91 -2.94 0.79
CA THR A 50 10.03 -3.52 2.14
C THR A 50 10.20 -5.03 2.05
N ARG A 51 11.15 -5.59 2.80
CA ARG A 51 11.39 -7.05 2.86
C ARG A 51 10.13 -7.81 3.27
N ILE A 52 9.91 -8.99 2.68
CA ILE A 52 8.74 -9.82 2.95
C ILE A 52 8.60 -10.29 4.41
N ASP A 53 9.70 -10.38 5.13
CA ASP A 53 9.73 -10.77 6.55
C ASP A 53 9.35 -9.60 7.49
N LYS A 54 9.31 -8.36 6.98
CA LYS A 54 8.95 -7.16 7.74
C LYS A 54 7.49 -6.75 7.50
N VAL A 55 6.84 -6.32 8.58
CA VAL A 55 5.57 -5.59 8.53
C VAL A 55 5.86 -4.14 8.14
N VAL A 56 5.12 -3.63 7.17
CA VAL A 56 5.22 -2.23 6.75
C VAL A 56 4.52 -1.34 7.77
N SER A 57 5.19 -0.31 8.26
CA SER A 57 4.58 0.69 9.14
C SER A 57 3.56 1.52 8.36
N ILE A 58 2.28 1.42 8.74
CA ILE A 58 1.18 2.14 8.07
C ILE A 58 1.36 3.66 8.20
N THR A 59 1.79 4.13 9.38
CA THR A 59 2.03 5.56 9.60
C THR A 59 3.11 6.07 8.67
N GLU A 60 4.24 5.36 8.55
CA GLU A 60 5.29 5.74 7.60
C GLU A 60 4.82 5.71 6.15
N VAL A 61 4.00 4.73 5.76
CA VAL A 61 3.45 4.66 4.40
C VAL A 61 2.62 5.90 4.11
N ILE A 62 1.70 6.25 5.02
CA ILE A 62 0.79 7.38 4.86
C ILE A 62 1.55 8.70 4.92
N ASP A 63 2.53 8.85 5.81
CA ASP A 63 3.34 10.06 5.94
C ASP A 63 4.20 10.33 4.69
N ASN A 64 4.54 9.28 3.94
CA ASN A 64 5.23 9.42 2.65
C ASN A 64 4.29 9.83 1.51
N THR A 65 2.97 9.77 1.68
CA THR A 65 2.00 10.24 0.67
C THR A 65 1.77 11.74 0.77
N ILE A 66 1.35 12.36 -0.33
CA ILE A 66 1.16 13.81 -0.45
C ILE A 66 -0.12 14.25 0.26
N THR A 67 -1.22 13.51 0.10
CA THR A 67 -2.49 13.85 0.78
C THR A 67 -2.49 13.43 2.25
N GLY A 68 -1.63 12.47 2.62
CA GLY A 68 -1.51 11.95 3.97
C GLY A 68 -2.78 11.28 4.49
N ILE A 69 -2.97 11.31 5.80
CA ILE A 69 -4.01 10.55 6.51
C ILE A 69 -5.45 10.87 6.10
N LYS A 70 -5.69 12.05 5.54
CA LYS A 70 -7.03 12.43 5.04
C LYS A 70 -7.37 11.69 3.74
N GLY A 71 -6.34 11.33 2.97
CA GLY A 71 -6.46 10.79 1.62
C GLY A 71 -6.14 9.31 1.51
N ILE A 72 -5.35 8.74 2.42
CA ILE A 72 -4.89 7.36 2.30
C ILE A 72 -5.00 6.66 3.64
N GLY A 73 -5.45 5.41 3.60
CA GLY A 73 -5.45 4.52 4.76
C GLY A 73 -5.30 3.07 4.34
N GLY A 74 -5.20 2.18 5.33
CA GLY A 74 -5.09 0.75 5.08
C GLY A 74 -4.87 -0.06 6.34
N LEU A 75 -4.65 -1.34 6.12
CA LEU A 75 -4.45 -2.38 7.12
C LEU A 75 -3.00 -2.83 7.16
N GLN A 76 -2.64 -3.47 8.28
CA GLN A 76 -1.30 -3.99 8.49
C GLN A 76 -0.93 -5.01 7.40
N THR A 77 0.15 -4.74 6.67
CA THR A 77 0.56 -5.52 5.50
C THR A 77 2.06 -5.81 5.54
N ARG A 78 2.49 -7.01 5.13
CA ARG A 78 3.91 -7.34 4.97
C ARG A 78 4.48 -6.82 3.66
N GLY A 79 5.77 -6.52 3.66
CA GLY A 79 6.51 -6.16 2.44
C GLY A 79 6.49 -7.27 1.38
N LYS A 80 6.98 -6.95 0.18
CA LYS A 80 7.04 -7.89 -0.95
C LYS A 80 8.43 -8.06 -1.55
N TYR A 81 9.42 -7.32 -1.07
CA TYR A 81 10.80 -7.48 -1.53
C TYR A 81 11.37 -8.83 -1.08
N ARG A 82 11.92 -9.59 -2.03
CA ARG A 82 12.59 -10.87 -1.80
C ARG A 82 14.02 -10.81 -2.32
N GLU A 83 14.97 -11.17 -1.46
CA GLU A 83 16.37 -11.31 -1.84
C GLU A 83 16.59 -12.71 -2.43
N GLY A 84 17.07 -12.78 -3.66
CA GLY A 84 17.47 -14.03 -4.30
C GLY A 84 18.97 -14.27 -4.16
N TYR A 85 19.37 -15.48 -3.77
CA TYR A 85 20.78 -15.90 -3.73
C TYR A 85 20.92 -17.41 -4.03
N PRO A 86 21.97 -17.85 -4.76
CA PRO A 86 22.92 -17.03 -5.52
C PRO A 86 22.26 -16.41 -6.76
N ARG A 87 22.81 -15.31 -7.27
CA ARG A 87 22.38 -14.77 -8.56
C ARG A 87 22.76 -15.75 -9.67
N SER A 88 21.82 -16.03 -10.57
CA SER A 88 22.07 -16.84 -11.75
C SER A 88 23.11 -16.14 -12.62
N PRO A 89 24.12 -16.86 -13.18
CA PRO A 89 25.04 -16.26 -14.14
C PRO A 89 24.38 -15.96 -15.50
N TYR A 90 23.11 -16.37 -15.68
CA TYR A 90 22.36 -16.27 -16.93
C TYR A 90 21.35 -15.10 -16.95
N ILE A 91 21.34 -14.24 -15.92
CA ILE A 91 20.49 -13.04 -15.79
C ILE A 91 21.36 -11.87 -15.35
#